data_AF-A0A3M2W114-F1
#
_entry.id   AF-A0A3M2W114-F1
#
_cell.length_a   1.000
_cell.length_b   1.000
_cell.length_c   1.000
_cell.angle_alpha   90.00
_cell.angle_beta   90.00
_cell.angle_gamma   90.00
#
_symmetry.space_group_name_H-M   'P 1'
#
loop_
_entity.id
_entity.type
_entity.pdbx_description
1 polymer ?
#
loop_
_entity_poly.entity_id
_entity_poly.type
_entity_poly.pdbx_seq_one_letter_code
_entity_poly.pdbx_strand_id
1 'polypeptide(L)'
;MSGWSLSTRTHACCWAPGLGRNIGRDCVWSGRPTKYPTPPARHPKTNFRRYGRPSCGASRQPEPDQALCIRNIPMLAKRSIALTAAALLPEPILRREDIADSLLARDILADARQQATQILALEQEKAEHLQQQALAQFWENANAFLGELQVQREALQQQAMTAVEELLSESLRHLLDDTTLAERARALARNLAASQLNEAVATLSVHPEIAEPVAEWLADSRFSEHWQLKRDATIASGSLRLSDANGAFDIDWADLRKGLLGVEPAA
;
A
#
# COMPACT_ATOMS: atom_id res chain seq x y z
N MET A 1 -25.85 27.65 11.26
CA MET A 1 -24.79 28.39 10.55
C MET A 1 -23.53 27.55 10.66
N SER A 2 -23.34 26.64 9.71
CA SER A 2 -22.24 26.67 8.72
C SER A 2 -20.93 26.22 9.40
N GLY A 3 -20.46 24.97 9.24
CA GLY A 3 -19.85 24.44 8.02
C GLY A 3 -18.57 25.25 7.71
N TRP A 4 -17.39 24.68 7.53
CA TRP A 4 -17.03 23.98 6.30
C TRP A 4 -15.94 22.91 6.55
N SER A 5 -16.18 21.77 5.91
CA SER A 5 -15.22 20.74 5.55
C SER A 5 -14.80 21.02 4.10
N LEU A 6 -13.51 20.88 3.78
CA LEU A 6 -13.03 20.83 2.40
C LEU A 6 -12.18 19.57 2.21
N SER A 7 -12.90 18.55 1.77
CA SER A 7 -12.43 17.42 0.97
C SER A 7 -12.01 17.91 -0.42
N THR A 8 -10.87 17.44 -0.92
CA THR A 8 -10.56 17.45 -2.36
C THR A 8 -10.03 16.08 -2.77
N ARG A 9 -10.90 15.32 -3.44
CA ARG A 9 -10.54 14.21 -4.34
C ARG A 9 -10.45 14.72 -5.77
N THR A 10 -9.32 14.40 -6.40
CA THR A 10 -9.16 13.76 -7.72
C THR A 10 -9.87 14.33 -8.96
N HIS A 11 -9.09 14.75 -9.96
CA HIS A 11 -9.27 14.49 -11.41
C HIS A 11 -7.88 14.75 -12.06
N ALA A 12 -7.09 13.74 -12.44
CA ALA A 12 -7.12 13.01 -13.71
C ALA A 12 -7.30 13.94 -14.94
N CYS A 13 -6.19 14.39 -15.53
CA CYS A 13 -6.16 14.99 -16.86
C CYS A 13 -5.52 14.02 -17.88
N CYS A 14 -6.26 13.84 -18.96
CA CYS A 14 -5.99 13.02 -20.14
C CYS A 14 -4.76 13.50 -20.92
N TRP A 15 -3.90 12.58 -21.34
CA TRP A 15 -3.12 12.73 -22.59
C TRP A 15 -3.23 11.43 -23.39
N ALA A 16 -3.63 11.58 -24.65
CA ALA A 16 -3.79 10.54 -25.67
C ALA A 16 -2.90 10.93 -26.90
N PRO A 17 -2.79 10.12 -27.97
CA PRO A 17 -1.52 9.52 -28.41
C PRO A 17 -1.00 10.03 -29.78
N GLY A 18 0.24 9.70 -30.12
CA GLY A 18 0.68 9.64 -31.53
C GLY A 18 2.18 9.66 -31.82
N LEU A 19 2.69 8.51 -32.30
CA LEU A 19 3.72 8.31 -33.35
C LEU A 19 5.13 8.96 -33.15
N GLY A 20 6.27 8.28 -33.20
CA GLY A 20 6.64 6.93 -33.59
C GLY A 20 8.18 6.82 -33.74
N ARG A 21 8.66 5.60 -34.04
CA ARG A 21 10.02 5.16 -34.43
C ARG A 21 10.96 4.62 -33.34
N ASN A 22 10.90 3.28 -33.22
CA ASN A 22 11.99 2.31 -33.40
C ASN A 22 13.39 2.63 -32.86
N ILE A 23 13.76 1.96 -31.76
CA ILE A 23 15.04 1.22 -31.61
C ILE A 23 14.74 -0.09 -30.83
N GLY A 24 15.35 -1.20 -31.28
CA GLY A 24 15.09 -2.61 -30.89
C GLY A 24 15.21 -2.95 -29.40
N ARG A 25 14.49 -3.96 -28.89
CA ARG A 25 14.85 -5.41 -28.92
C ARG A 25 16.28 -5.61 -28.40
N ASP A 26 16.54 -6.14 -27.21
CA ASP A 26 16.09 -7.43 -26.68
C ASP A 26 16.01 -7.44 -25.13
N CYS A 27 14.89 -7.90 -24.58
CA CYS A 27 14.81 -8.42 -23.22
C CYS A 27 13.83 -9.60 -23.22
N VAL A 28 14.37 -10.79 -23.47
CA VAL A 28 13.68 -12.07 -23.28
C VAL A 28 13.66 -12.37 -21.78
N TRP A 29 12.52 -12.20 -21.13
CA TRP A 29 12.23 -12.80 -19.83
C TRP A 29 11.22 -13.93 -20.05
N SER A 30 11.76 -15.13 -20.25
CA SER A 30 11.02 -16.38 -20.23
C SER A 30 10.84 -16.86 -18.78
N GLY A 31 9.60 -17.04 -18.34
CA GLY A 31 9.28 -17.99 -17.27
C GLY A 31 8.34 -17.49 -16.16
N ARG A 32 7.03 -17.51 -16.41
CA ARG A 32 6.04 -17.87 -15.37
C ARG A 32 4.88 -18.67 -15.98
N PRO A 33 4.49 -19.81 -15.37
CA PRO A 33 3.27 -20.50 -15.73
C PRO A 33 2.10 -19.96 -14.90
N THR A 34 1.03 -19.51 -15.54
CA THR A 34 -0.26 -19.31 -14.86
C THR A 34 -1.34 -20.06 -15.63
N LYS A 35 -1.60 -21.29 -15.18
CA LYS A 35 -2.83 -22.03 -15.51
C LYS A 35 -3.88 -21.61 -14.48
N TYR A 36 -4.86 -20.82 -14.88
CA TYR A 36 -6.14 -20.73 -14.20
C TYR A 36 -7.11 -21.73 -14.85
N PRO A 37 -7.77 -22.63 -14.09
CA PRO A 37 -8.93 -23.34 -14.59
C PRO A 37 -10.22 -22.79 -13.96
N THR A 38 -11.29 -22.68 -14.77
CA THR A 38 -12.76 -22.74 -14.49
C THR A 38 -13.59 -21.59 -15.10
N PRO A 39 -14.89 -21.79 -15.44
CA PRO A 39 -15.78 -22.91 -15.10
C PRO A 39 -16.59 -23.53 -16.27
N PRO A 40 -17.22 -24.71 -16.07
CA PRO A 40 -18.13 -25.30 -17.04
C PRO A 40 -19.60 -24.85 -16.87
N ALA A 41 -20.24 -24.74 -18.04
CA ALA A 41 -21.61 -25.06 -18.44
C ALA A 41 -22.82 -24.79 -17.52
N ARG A 42 -23.82 -24.12 -18.13
CA ARG A 42 -25.17 -23.86 -17.62
C ARG A 42 -26.13 -25.04 -17.88
N HIS A 43 -27.12 -25.14 -16.97
CA HIS A 43 -28.50 -25.66 -17.10
C HIS A 43 -28.73 -27.20 -17.00
N PRO A 44 -29.90 -27.66 -16.47
CA PRO A 44 -31.23 -27.04 -16.56
C PRO A 44 -32.03 -26.85 -15.26
N LYS A 45 -33.09 -26.04 -15.41
CA LYS A 45 -34.09 -25.67 -14.40
C LYS A 45 -35.05 -26.84 -14.13
N THR A 46 -35.20 -27.23 -12.88
CA THR A 46 -36.31 -28.04 -12.38
C THR A 46 -37.14 -27.22 -11.40
N ASN A 47 -38.39 -26.93 -11.80
CA ASN A 47 -39.38 -26.28 -10.95
C ASN A 47 -40.02 -27.33 -10.03
N PHE A 48 -39.73 -27.29 -8.74
CA PHE A 48 -40.49 -27.99 -7.71
C PHE A 48 -41.35 -26.99 -6.93
N ARG A 49 -42.68 -27.10 -7.08
CA ARG A 49 -43.66 -26.35 -6.30
C ARG A 49 -43.68 -26.85 -4.85
N ARG A 50 -43.74 -25.90 -3.92
CA ARG A 50 -43.87 -26.07 -2.47
C ARG A 50 -45.24 -26.66 -2.10
N TYR A 51 -45.26 -27.64 -1.21
CA TYR A 51 -46.37 -27.86 -0.27
C TYR A 51 -45.93 -27.35 1.10
N GLY A 52 -46.65 -26.37 1.63
CA GLY A 52 -46.51 -25.85 2.99
C GLY A 52 -47.43 -26.59 3.96
N ARG A 53 -46.91 -26.85 5.15
CA ARG A 53 -47.50 -27.60 6.29
C ARG A 53 -48.44 -26.71 7.15
N PRO A 54 -49.11 -27.29 8.19
CA PRO A 54 -50.35 -26.80 8.81
C PRO A 54 -50.13 -25.94 10.06
N SER A 55 -51.20 -25.29 10.56
CA SER A 55 -51.24 -24.67 11.89
C SER A 55 -52.36 -25.25 12.75
N CYS A 56 -51.99 -25.58 13.99
CA CYS A 56 -52.84 -25.96 15.11
C CYS A 56 -53.70 -24.78 15.63
N GLY A 57 -54.84 -25.09 16.25
CA GLY A 57 -55.63 -24.16 17.05
C GLY A 57 -56.60 -24.93 17.95
N ALA A 58 -56.59 -24.61 19.24
CA ALA A 58 -56.96 -25.49 20.34
C ALA A 58 -58.38 -25.27 20.92
N SER A 59 -58.83 -26.30 21.65
CA SER A 59 -59.67 -26.30 22.87
C SER A 59 -61.10 -25.71 22.86
N ARG A 60 -62.08 -26.56 23.22
CA ARG A 60 -63.07 -26.32 24.30
C ARG A 60 -63.94 -27.57 24.54
N GLN A 61 -63.95 -28.03 25.79
CA GLN A 61 -65.08 -28.76 26.41
C GLN A 61 -65.79 -27.79 27.38
N PRO A 62 -67.07 -28.02 27.71
CA PRO A 62 -67.38 -28.84 28.89
C PRO A 62 -68.57 -29.81 28.73
N GLU A 63 -68.57 -30.86 29.55
CA GLU A 63 -69.66 -31.77 29.95
C GLU A 63 -70.65 -31.06 30.95
N PRO A 64 -71.73 -31.67 31.53
CA PRO A 64 -72.05 -33.11 31.72
C PRO A 64 -73.55 -33.53 31.63
N ASP A 65 -73.76 -34.82 31.90
CA ASP A 65 -74.81 -35.45 32.74
C ASP A 65 -75.95 -36.27 32.11
N GLN A 66 -75.85 -37.60 32.36
CA GLN A 66 -76.87 -38.55 32.88
C GLN A 66 -78.09 -38.87 32.01
N ALA A 67 -78.70 -40.06 32.00
CA ALA A 67 -78.44 -41.41 32.47
C ALA A 67 -79.57 -42.29 31.88
N LEU A 68 -79.44 -43.62 32.04
CA LEU A 68 -80.48 -44.66 31.98
C LEU A 68 -80.67 -45.42 30.64
N CYS A 69 -80.06 -46.61 30.67
CA CYS A 69 -80.69 -47.92 30.48
C CYS A 69 -81.54 -48.12 29.23
N ILE A 70 -81.06 -49.00 28.33
CA ILE A 70 -81.75 -50.24 27.97
C ILE A 70 -80.69 -51.24 27.49
N ARG A 71 -80.71 -52.42 28.10
CA ARG A 71 -80.04 -53.62 27.63
C ARG A 71 -80.48 -53.90 26.20
N ASN A 72 -79.54 -53.94 25.26
CA ASN A 72 -79.71 -54.70 24.02
C ASN A 72 -78.34 -55.17 23.58
N ILE A 73 -78.15 -56.49 23.67
CA ILE A 73 -77.06 -57.22 23.04
C ILE A 73 -77.26 -57.08 21.53
N PRO A 74 -76.41 -56.38 20.77
CA PRO A 74 -76.49 -56.48 19.32
C PRO A 74 -75.94 -57.85 18.94
N MET A 75 -76.86 -58.72 18.51
CA MET A 75 -76.56 -59.87 17.66
C MET A 75 -75.46 -59.48 16.65
N LEU A 76 -74.49 -60.36 16.46
CA LEU A 76 -73.63 -60.35 15.27
C LEU A 76 -74.54 -60.51 14.04
N ALA A 77 -75.12 -59.41 13.57
CA ALA A 77 -75.81 -59.35 12.30
C ALA A 77 -74.73 -59.60 11.24
N LYS A 78 -74.73 -60.81 10.70
CA LYS A 78 -73.88 -61.22 9.58
C LYS A 78 -74.32 -60.42 8.35
N ARG A 79 -73.90 -59.17 8.26
CA ARG A 79 -74.04 -58.35 7.06
C ARG A 79 -73.03 -58.86 6.05
N SER A 80 -73.46 -59.79 5.19
CA SER A 80 -72.65 -60.19 4.04
C SER A 80 -72.61 -59.03 3.05
N ILE A 81 -71.46 -58.39 2.93
CA ILE A 81 -71.21 -57.46 1.82
C ILE A 81 -70.92 -58.35 0.61
N ALA A 82 -71.90 -58.49 -0.27
CA ALA A 82 -71.67 -59.11 -1.57
C ALA A 82 -70.89 -58.10 -2.43
N LEU A 83 -69.57 -58.27 -2.48
CA LEU A 83 -68.72 -57.55 -3.42
C LEU A 83 -69.05 -58.06 -4.82
N THR A 84 -69.86 -57.30 -5.56
CA THR A 84 -70.08 -57.55 -6.99
C THR A 84 -68.78 -57.28 -7.73
N ALA A 85 -68.38 -58.20 -8.61
CA ALA A 85 -67.10 -58.15 -9.34
C ALA A 85 -66.89 -56.87 -10.19
N ALA A 86 -67.94 -56.06 -10.39
CA ALA A 86 -67.89 -54.77 -11.06
C ALA A 86 -67.44 -53.60 -10.16
N ALA A 87 -67.44 -53.75 -8.83
CA ALA A 87 -67.01 -52.72 -7.87
C ALA A 87 -65.55 -52.91 -7.40
N LEU A 88 -64.87 -53.96 -7.86
CA LEU A 88 -63.44 -54.15 -7.66
C LEU A 88 -62.72 -53.36 -8.77
N LEU A 89 -62.36 -52.11 -8.46
CA LEU A 89 -61.25 -51.48 -9.17
C LEU A 89 -60.04 -52.43 -9.06
N PRO A 90 -59.26 -52.67 -10.12
CA PRO A 90 -58.08 -53.52 -10.10
C PRO A 90 -56.92 -52.77 -9.40
N GLU A 91 -57.21 -52.15 -8.25
CA GLU A 91 -56.21 -51.57 -7.40
C GLU A 91 -55.52 -52.74 -6.68
N PRO A 92 -54.20 -52.90 -6.84
CA PRO A 92 -53.49 -54.00 -6.21
C PRO A 92 -53.67 -53.87 -4.70
N ILE A 93 -54.25 -54.90 -4.09
CA ILE A 93 -54.40 -54.97 -2.63
C ILE A 93 -52.98 -54.99 -2.07
N LEU A 94 -52.53 -53.83 -1.60
CA LEU A 94 -51.19 -53.62 -1.06
C LEU A 94 -51.01 -54.52 0.14
N ARG A 95 -49.99 -55.38 0.08
CA ARG A 95 -49.74 -56.30 1.17
C ARG A 95 -49.08 -55.56 2.33
N ARG A 96 -49.29 -56.07 3.53
CA ARG A 96 -48.76 -55.42 4.74
C ARG A 96 -47.22 -55.42 4.72
N GLU A 97 -46.63 -56.45 4.15
CA GLU A 97 -45.19 -56.56 3.89
C GLU A 97 -44.68 -55.43 2.99
N ASP A 98 -45.33 -55.12 1.87
CA ASP A 98 -44.90 -54.05 0.95
C ASP A 98 -44.94 -52.67 1.62
N ILE A 99 -45.93 -52.43 2.50
CA ILE A 99 -46.03 -51.19 3.28
C ILE A 99 -44.88 -51.12 4.29
N ALA A 100 -44.60 -52.21 5.00
CA ALA A 100 -43.51 -52.28 5.98
C ALA A 100 -42.14 -52.08 5.32
N ASP A 101 -41.92 -52.70 4.17
CA ASP A 101 -40.69 -52.54 3.37
C ASP A 101 -40.53 -51.10 2.86
N SER A 102 -41.63 -50.46 2.45
CA SER A 102 -41.58 -49.05 2.02
C SER A 102 -41.24 -48.09 3.16
N LEU A 103 -41.68 -48.39 4.39
CA LEU A 103 -41.37 -47.60 5.58
C LEU A 103 -39.91 -47.79 5.98
N LEU A 104 -39.43 -49.03 5.99
CA LEU A 104 -38.04 -49.35 6.26
C LEU A 104 -37.09 -48.71 5.24
N ALA A 105 -37.43 -48.77 3.94
CA ALA A 105 -36.66 -48.10 2.89
C ALA A 105 -36.65 -46.57 3.07
N ARG A 106 -37.78 -45.99 3.51
CA ARG A 106 -37.85 -44.54 3.82
C ARG A 106 -36.94 -44.16 4.99
N ASP A 107 -36.90 -44.97 6.04
CA ASP A 107 -36.08 -44.69 7.21
C ASP A 107 -34.59 -44.79 6.85
N ILE A 108 -34.19 -45.82 6.10
CA ILE A 108 -32.81 -45.95 5.58
C ILE A 108 -32.43 -44.74 4.70
N LEU A 109 -33.33 -44.28 3.83
CA LEU A 109 -33.08 -43.10 2.98
C LEU A 109 -33.02 -41.81 3.81
N ALA A 110 -33.79 -41.69 4.89
CA ALA A 110 -33.74 -40.55 5.79
C ALA A 110 -32.40 -40.51 6.53
N ASP A 111 -31.95 -41.65 7.05
CA ASP A 111 -30.66 -41.79 7.74
C ASP A 111 -29.50 -41.52 6.78
N ALA A 112 -29.52 -42.09 5.57
CA ALA A 112 -28.50 -41.84 4.56
C ALA A 112 -28.43 -40.36 4.14
N ARG A 113 -29.57 -39.67 4.05
CA ARG A 113 -29.62 -38.23 3.78
C ARG A 113 -29.07 -37.41 4.94
N GLN A 114 -29.39 -37.79 6.17
CA GLN A 114 -28.86 -37.11 7.35
C GLN A 114 -27.33 -37.26 7.41
N GLN A 115 -26.82 -38.47 7.19
CA GLN A 115 -25.37 -38.73 7.13
C GLN A 115 -24.70 -37.96 6.00
N ALA A 116 -25.27 -37.96 4.79
CA ALA A 116 -24.74 -37.17 3.68
C ALA A 116 -24.70 -35.67 3.99
N THR A 117 -25.72 -35.15 4.66
CA THR A 117 -25.77 -33.73 5.05
C THR A 117 -24.70 -33.41 6.10
N GLN A 118 -24.47 -34.30 7.06
CA GLN A 118 -23.41 -34.14 8.07
C GLN A 118 -22.02 -34.18 7.43
N ILE A 119 -21.79 -35.09 6.48
CA ILE A 119 -20.52 -35.16 5.75
C ILE A 119 -20.29 -33.88 4.94
N LEU A 120 -21.31 -33.38 4.24
CA LEU A 120 -21.20 -32.14 3.48
C LEU A 120 -20.89 -30.94 4.38
N ALA A 121 -21.53 -30.84 5.54
CA ALA A 121 -21.26 -29.77 6.50
C ALA A 121 -19.82 -29.82 7.01
N LEU A 122 -19.32 -31.01 7.38
CA LEU A 122 -17.93 -31.20 7.83
C LEU A 122 -16.91 -30.86 6.75
N GLU A 123 -17.15 -31.27 5.50
CA GLU A 123 -16.24 -30.95 4.39
C GLU A 123 -16.28 -29.47 4.01
N GLN A 124 -17.44 -28.81 4.12
CA GLN A 124 -17.55 -27.36 3.95
C GLN A 124 -16.74 -26.61 5.02
N GLU A 125 -16.88 -26.99 6.28
CA GLU A 125 -16.14 -26.37 7.38
C GLU A 125 -14.62 -26.55 7.22
N LYS A 126 -14.18 -27.75 6.82
CA LYS A 126 -12.77 -28.00 6.50
C LYS A 126 -12.29 -27.15 5.31
N ALA A 127 -13.08 -27.05 4.26
CA ALA A 127 -12.74 -26.26 3.08
C ALA A 127 -12.63 -24.77 3.43
N GLU A 128 -13.56 -24.24 4.23
CA GLU A 128 -13.54 -22.87 4.74
C GLU A 128 -12.31 -22.62 5.62
N HIS A 129 -11.98 -23.54 6.53
CA HIS A 129 -10.79 -23.44 7.37
C HIS A 129 -9.51 -23.43 6.53
N LEU A 130 -9.39 -24.32 5.55
CA LEU A 130 -8.23 -24.35 4.63
C LEU A 130 -8.14 -23.07 3.80
N GLN A 131 -9.27 -22.54 3.33
CA GLN A 131 -9.30 -21.29 2.59
C GLN A 131 -8.86 -20.11 3.46
N GLN A 132 -9.36 -20.02 4.69
CA GLN A 132 -8.97 -18.98 5.64
C GLN A 132 -7.48 -19.07 5.98
N GLN A 133 -6.96 -20.27 6.20
CA GLN A 133 -5.54 -20.50 6.46
C GLN A 133 -4.67 -20.09 5.26
N ALA A 134 -5.07 -20.48 4.04
CA ALA A 134 -4.35 -20.09 2.83
C ALA A 134 -4.37 -18.57 2.60
N LEU A 135 -5.50 -17.91 2.88
CA LEU A 135 -5.59 -16.45 2.81
C LEU A 135 -4.72 -15.77 3.86
N ALA A 136 -4.70 -16.27 5.10
CA ALA A 136 -3.84 -15.74 6.16
C ALA A 136 -2.36 -15.83 5.77
N GLN A 137 -1.92 -17.00 5.30
CA GLN A 137 -0.55 -17.21 4.82
C GLN A 137 -0.21 -16.33 3.61
N PHE A 138 -1.16 -16.15 2.68
CA PHE A 138 -0.97 -15.25 1.55
C PHE A 138 -0.73 -13.82 2.02
N TRP A 139 -1.55 -13.30 2.92
CA TRP A 139 -1.41 -11.93 3.42
C TRP A 139 -0.14 -11.75 4.26
N GLU A 140 0.23 -12.73 5.06
CA GLU A 140 1.50 -12.71 5.81
C GLU A 140 2.69 -12.60 4.86
N ASN A 141 2.75 -13.48 3.85
CA ASN A 141 3.81 -13.46 2.84
C ASN A 141 3.82 -12.18 2.01
N ALA A 142 2.64 -11.71 1.59
CA ALA A 142 2.51 -10.47 0.81
C ALA A 142 2.97 -9.25 1.62
N ASN A 143 2.60 -9.17 2.91
CA ASN A 143 3.02 -8.09 3.78
C ASN A 143 4.52 -8.13 4.08
N ALA A 144 5.08 -9.33 4.31
CA ALA A 144 6.52 -9.49 4.48
C ALA A 144 7.28 -9.02 3.22
N PHE A 145 6.83 -9.44 2.03
CA PHE A 145 7.42 -9.02 0.76
C PHE A 145 7.31 -7.51 0.52
N LEU A 146 6.16 -6.90 0.81
CA LEU A 146 5.97 -5.46 0.70
C LEU A 146 6.84 -4.68 1.69
N GLY A 147 6.99 -5.20 2.92
CA GLY A 147 7.89 -4.63 3.92
C GLY A 147 9.34 -4.65 3.48
N GLU A 148 9.83 -5.79 2.98
CA GLU A 148 11.19 -5.91 2.44
C GLU A 148 11.41 -4.96 1.26
N LEU A 149 10.46 -4.88 0.34
CA LEU A 149 10.53 -3.99 -0.82
C LEU A 149 10.55 -2.50 -0.41
N GLN A 150 9.84 -2.14 0.65
CA GLN A 150 9.88 -0.78 1.20
C GLN A 150 11.26 -0.47 1.78
N VAL A 151 11.84 -1.39 2.57
CA VAL A 151 13.20 -1.24 3.12
C VAL A 151 14.24 -1.11 1.99
N GLN A 152 14.15 -1.92 0.95
CA GLN A 152 15.05 -1.83 -0.21
C GLN A 152 14.94 -0.49 -0.93
N ARG A 153 13.72 0.07 -1.07
CA ARG A 153 13.51 1.39 -1.67
C ARG A 153 14.14 2.50 -0.83
N GLU A 154 13.95 2.47 0.48
CA GLU A 154 14.54 3.44 1.40
C GLU A 154 16.07 3.38 1.38
N ALA A 155 16.63 2.17 1.38
CA ALA A 155 18.07 1.97 1.25
C ALA A 155 18.61 2.53 -0.08
N LEU A 156 17.93 2.26 -1.20
CA LEU A 156 18.33 2.78 -2.51
C LEU A 156 18.23 4.31 -2.56
N GLN A 157 17.19 4.90 -1.96
CA GLN A 157 17.02 6.35 -1.90
C GLN A 157 18.14 7.00 -1.08
N GLN A 158 18.49 6.43 0.07
CA GLN A 158 19.60 6.91 0.90
C GLN A 158 20.92 6.82 0.14
N GLN A 159 21.21 5.67 -0.49
CA GLN A 159 22.42 5.49 -1.29
C GLN A 159 22.49 6.48 -2.45
N ALA A 160 21.38 6.73 -3.14
CA ALA A 160 21.32 7.71 -4.21
C ALA A 160 21.57 9.13 -3.70
N MET A 161 21.01 9.50 -2.54
CA MET A 161 21.25 10.80 -1.93
C MET A 161 22.72 10.97 -1.55
N THR A 162 23.31 10.00 -0.86
CA THR A 162 24.73 10.02 -0.51
C THR A 162 25.62 10.11 -1.74
N ALA A 163 25.33 9.34 -2.79
CA ALA A 163 26.09 9.41 -4.03
C ALA A 163 25.99 10.78 -4.72
N VAL A 164 24.82 11.44 -4.66
CA VAL A 164 24.64 12.80 -5.18
C VAL A 164 25.40 13.82 -4.34
N GLU A 165 25.37 13.71 -3.01
CA GLU A 165 26.14 14.57 -2.11
C GLU A 165 27.65 14.42 -2.32
N GLU A 166 28.14 13.18 -2.46
CA GLU A 166 29.53 12.88 -2.78
C GLU A 166 29.91 13.47 -4.15
N LEU A 167 29.09 13.23 -5.18
CA LEU A 167 29.36 13.77 -6.51
C LEU A 167 29.38 15.30 -6.52
N LEU A 168 28.43 15.94 -5.83
CA LEU A 168 28.33 17.39 -5.74
C LEU A 168 29.53 17.96 -4.98
N SER A 169 29.85 17.41 -3.81
CA SER A 169 30.97 17.86 -3.00
C SER A 169 32.30 17.68 -3.72
N GLU A 170 32.49 16.57 -4.44
CA GLU A 170 33.69 16.31 -5.23
C GLU A 170 33.79 17.24 -6.45
N SER A 171 32.67 17.47 -7.13
CA SER A 171 32.62 18.43 -8.25
C SER A 171 32.92 19.85 -7.78
N LEU A 172 32.37 20.26 -6.64
CA LEU A 172 32.67 21.57 -6.03
C LEU A 172 34.13 21.67 -5.60
N ARG A 173 34.70 20.61 -5.03
CA ARG A 173 36.14 20.56 -4.68
C ARG A 173 37.00 20.72 -5.92
N HIS A 174 36.74 19.98 -6.98
CA HIS A 174 37.47 20.10 -8.25
C HIS A 174 37.37 21.50 -8.83
N LEU A 175 36.16 22.07 -8.90
CA LEU A 175 35.96 23.44 -9.40
C LEU A 175 36.72 24.47 -8.58
N LEU A 176 36.77 24.32 -7.25
CA LEU A 176 37.51 25.23 -6.37
C LEU A 176 39.02 24.99 -6.42
N ASP A 177 39.48 23.76 -6.66
CA ASP A 177 40.90 23.41 -6.76
C ASP A 177 41.50 23.82 -8.12
N ASP A 178 40.71 23.81 -9.19
CA ASP A 178 41.15 24.23 -10.53
C ASP A 178 41.22 25.76 -10.68
N THR A 179 40.72 26.53 -9.70
CA THR A 179 40.81 28.00 -9.73
C THR A 179 42.25 28.48 -9.63
N THR A 180 42.59 29.49 -10.41
CA THR A 180 43.91 30.12 -10.38
C THR A 180 44.08 30.99 -9.13
N LEU A 181 45.33 31.21 -8.72
CA LEU A 181 45.66 32.05 -7.55
C LEU A 181 45.05 33.47 -7.66
N ALA A 182 45.02 34.05 -8.87
CA ALA A 182 44.42 35.35 -9.14
C ALA A 182 42.90 35.37 -8.92
N GLU A 183 42.19 34.32 -9.36
CA GLU A 183 40.74 34.19 -9.15
C GLU A 183 40.38 34.00 -7.68
N ARG A 184 41.17 33.20 -6.96
CA ARG A 184 41.04 33.00 -5.51
C ARG A 184 41.19 34.32 -4.75
N ALA A 185 42.22 35.09 -5.09
CA ALA A 185 42.49 36.37 -4.45
C ALA A 185 41.35 37.39 -4.70
N ARG A 186 40.81 37.46 -5.93
CA ARG A 186 39.65 38.30 -6.25
C ARG A 186 38.38 37.85 -5.54
N ALA A 187 38.16 36.54 -5.43
CA ALA A 187 37.00 35.99 -4.72
C ALA A 187 37.04 36.30 -3.22
N LEU A 188 38.22 36.19 -2.59
CA LEU A 188 38.43 36.57 -1.20
C LEU A 188 38.22 38.06 -0.97
N ALA A 189 38.78 38.91 -1.84
CA ALA A 189 38.60 40.36 -1.75
C ALA A 189 37.12 40.77 -1.91
N ARG A 190 36.38 40.11 -2.82
CA ARG A 190 34.94 40.31 -2.99
C ARG A 190 34.14 39.86 -1.77
N ASN A 191 34.46 38.71 -1.19
CA ASN A 191 33.78 38.21 0.01
C ASN A 191 33.98 39.18 1.18
N LEU A 192 35.21 39.67 1.35
CA LEU A 192 35.57 40.66 2.36
C LEU A 192 34.90 42.02 2.11
N ALA A 193 34.74 42.45 0.86
CA ALA A 193 33.95 43.62 0.52
C ALA A 193 32.43 43.46 0.76
N ALA A 194 31.90 42.24 0.65
CA ALA A 194 30.50 41.95 0.92
C ALA A 194 30.19 41.89 2.42
N SER A 195 31.17 41.48 3.25
CA SER A 195 31.03 41.51 4.71
C SER A 195 31.12 42.92 5.29
N GLN A 196 31.70 43.87 4.54
CA GLN A 196 31.78 45.28 4.95
C GLN A 196 30.55 46.08 4.52
N LEU A 197 29.75 46.46 5.52
CA LEU A 197 28.52 47.25 5.36
C LEU A 197 28.80 48.73 5.02
N ASN A 198 29.94 49.27 5.45
CA ASN A 198 30.31 50.68 5.30
C ASN A 198 31.65 50.85 4.57
N GLU A 199 31.78 51.97 3.85
CA GLU A 199 33.02 52.45 3.24
C GLU A 199 33.97 52.99 4.34
N ALA A 200 34.59 52.06 5.07
CA ALA A 200 35.55 52.37 6.12
C ALA A 200 36.98 52.45 5.55
N VAL A 201 37.78 53.38 6.08
CA VAL A 201 39.21 53.45 5.78
C VAL A 201 39.89 52.26 6.41
N ALA A 202 40.49 51.40 5.58
CA ALA A 202 41.08 50.15 6.03
C ALA A 202 42.36 49.84 5.25
N THR A 203 43.28 49.12 5.88
CA THR A 203 44.50 48.64 5.24
C THR A 203 44.34 47.17 4.88
N LEU A 204 44.31 46.86 3.59
CA LEU A 204 44.27 45.50 3.08
C LEU A 204 45.70 44.98 2.92
N SER A 205 46.12 44.09 3.82
CA SER A 205 47.42 43.45 3.81
C SER A 205 47.35 42.12 3.07
N VAL A 206 48.20 41.98 2.03
CA VAL A 206 48.19 40.83 1.11
C VAL A 206 49.60 40.33 0.85
N HIS A 207 49.75 39.03 0.55
CA HIS A 207 51.03 38.48 0.13
C HIS A 207 51.48 39.09 -1.22
N PRO A 208 52.78 39.40 -1.43
CA PRO A 208 53.26 40.06 -2.65
C PRO A 208 52.91 39.32 -3.96
N GLU A 209 52.77 37.99 -3.93
CA GLU A 209 52.43 37.16 -5.10
C GLU A 209 51.00 37.37 -5.60
N ILE A 210 50.07 37.77 -4.73
CA ILE A 210 48.66 38.01 -5.05
C ILE A 210 48.29 39.50 -5.06
N ALA A 211 49.27 40.39 -4.88
CA ALA A 211 49.03 41.82 -4.74
C ALA A 211 48.49 42.45 -6.03
N GLU A 212 49.00 42.04 -7.19
CA GLU A 212 48.63 42.65 -8.47
C GLU A 212 47.17 42.34 -8.87
N PRO A 213 46.69 41.08 -8.83
CA PRO A 213 45.29 40.78 -9.13
C PRO A 213 44.28 41.43 -8.17
N VAL A 214 44.68 41.65 -6.91
CA VAL A 214 43.85 42.32 -5.91
C VAL A 214 43.86 43.83 -6.11
N ALA A 215 44.98 44.42 -6.51
CA ALA A 215 45.07 45.83 -6.86
C ALA A 215 44.18 46.19 -8.05
N GLU A 216 44.20 45.37 -9.11
CA GLU A 216 43.31 45.51 -10.27
C GLU A 216 41.84 45.49 -9.84
N TRP A 217 41.44 44.48 -9.05
CA TRP A 217 40.06 44.39 -8.58
C TRP A 217 39.67 45.55 -7.65
N LEU A 218 40.59 46.03 -6.81
CA LEU A 218 40.33 47.14 -5.91
C LEU A 218 40.13 48.45 -6.67
N ALA A 219 40.87 48.67 -7.76
CA ALA A 219 40.72 49.83 -8.63
C ALA A 219 39.33 49.88 -9.29
N ASP A 220 38.77 48.73 -9.64
CA ASP A 220 37.43 48.59 -10.23
C ASP A 220 36.30 48.62 -9.17
N SER A 221 36.64 48.62 -7.88
CA SER A 221 35.70 48.49 -6.77
C SER A 221 35.37 49.84 -6.13
N ARG A 222 34.22 49.91 -5.44
CA ARG A 222 33.78 51.10 -4.68
C ARG A 222 34.71 51.48 -3.51
N PHE A 223 35.62 50.57 -3.13
CA PHE A 223 36.53 50.75 -2.00
C PHE A 223 37.90 51.32 -2.42
N SER A 224 38.09 51.67 -3.69
CA SER A 224 39.36 52.17 -4.25
C SER A 224 39.91 53.40 -3.50
N GLU A 225 39.04 54.29 -3.01
CA GLU A 225 39.43 55.51 -2.28
C GLU A 225 39.64 55.29 -0.78
N HIS A 226 39.11 54.19 -0.23
CA HIS A 226 39.07 53.94 1.22
C HIS A 226 40.08 52.87 1.66
N TRP A 227 40.41 51.92 0.79
CA TRP A 227 41.28 50.82 1.15
C TRP A 227 42.70 51.03 0.63
N GLN A 228 43.67 50.95 1.54
CA GLN A 228 45.08 51.03 1.20
C GLN A 228 45.67 49.63 1.11
N LEU A 229 46.26 49.30 -0.04
CA LEU A 229 46.90 48.01 -0.25
C LEU A 229 48.31 48.00 0.36
N LYS A 230 48.56 47.06 1.28
CA LYS A 230 49.87 46.81 1.88
C LYS A 230 50.37 45.42 1.48
N ARG A 231 51.59 45.36 0.95
CA ARG A 231 52.25 44.08 0.66
C ARG A 231 52.95 43.60 1.93
N ASP A 232 52.57 42.43 2.40
CA ASP A 232 53.12 41.83 3.61
C ASP A 232 53.49 40.36 3.35
N ALA A 233 54.79 40.06 3.37
CA ALA A 233 55.30 38.71 3.14
C ALA A 233 55.13 37.78 4.35
N THR A 234 54.66 38.30 5.49
CA THR A 234 54.38 37.48 6.68
C THR A 234 53.01 36.79 6.63
N ILE A 235 52.15 37.19 5.69
CA ILE A 235 50.81 36.63 5.47
C ILE A 235 50.91 35.48 4.46
N ALA A 236 50.16 34.39 4.67
CA ALA A 236 50.15 33.26 3.75
C ALA A 236 49.61 33.68 2.36
N SER A 237 50.11 33.04 1.29
CA SER A 237 49.80 33.39 -0.10
C SER A 237 48.32 33.19 -0.49
N GLY A 238 47.52 32.51 0.35
CA GLY A 238 46.07 32.32 0.18
C GLY A 238 45.19 33.15 1.11
N SER A 239 45.78 34.02 1.93
CA SER A 239 45.05 34.74 2.99
C SER A 239 45.10 36.26 2.78
N LEU A 240 44.04 36.94 3.21
CA LEU A 240 43.90 38.40 3.20
C LEU A 240 43.60 38.88 4.62
N ARG A 241 44.30 39.94 5.04
CA ARG A 241 44.05 40.63 6.31
C ARG A 241 43.56 42.03 6.04
N LEU A 242 42.38 42.37 6.52
CA LEU A 242 41.90 43.75 6.54
C LEU A 242 42.06 44.30 7.95
N SER A 243 42.81 45.39 8.12
CA SER A 243 42.95 46.09 9.39
C SER A 243 42.29 47.46 9.30
N ASP A 244 41.29 47.69 10.15
CA ASP A 244 40.61 48.97 10.29
C ASP A 244 40.77 49.52 11.72
N ALA A 245 40.10 50.64 12.04
CA ALA A 245 40.12 51.22 13.38
C ALA A 245 39.38 50.38 14.44
N ASN A 246 38.54 49.42 14.02
CA ASN A 246 37.70 48.59 14.88
C ASN A 246 38.30 47.20 15.14
N GLY A 247 39.29 46.78 14.35
CA GLY A 247 39.98 45.51 14.52
C GLY A 247 40.69 45.04 13.25
N ALA A 248 41.17 43.80 13.29
CA ALA A 248 41.69 43.11 12.13
C ALA A 248 40.79 41.92 11.79
N PHE A 249 40.44 41.78 10.52
CA PHE A 249 39.69 40.67 9.98
C PHE A 249 40.57 39.87 9.03
N ASP A 250 40.72 38.58 9.31
CA ASP A 250 41.52 37.66 8.52
C ASP A 250 40.60 36.67 7.82
N ILE A 251 40.80 36.49 6.52
CA ILE A 251 40.12 35.45 5.73
C ILE A 251 41.14 34.66 4.92
N ASP A 252 41.01 33.34 4.96
CA ASP A 252 41.83 32.42 4.17
C ASP A 252 40.99 31.68 3.13
N TRP A 253 41.61 31.35 1.99
CA TRP A 253 40.97 30.52 0.96
C TRP A 253 40.51 29.18 1.50
N ALA A 254 41.30 28.56 2.39
CA ALA A 254 40.95 27.27 2.97
C ALA A 254 39.65 27.35 3.80
N ASP A 255 39.46 28.42 4.56
CA ASP A 255 38.29 28.60 5.41
C ASP A 255 37.05 29.01 4.60
N LEU A 256 37.23 29.85 3.57
CA LEU A 256 36.17 30.15 2.60
C LEU A 256 35.71 28.86 1.89
N ARG A 257 36.67 28.01 1.46
CA ARG A 257 36.39 26.72 0.83
C ARG A 257 35.62 25.78 1.76
N LYS A 258 36.01 25.66 3.04
CA LYS A 258 35.30 24.84 4.03
C LYS A 258 33.86 25.30 4.21
N GLY A 259 33.64 26.62 4.33
CA GLY A 259 32.32 27.22 4.43
C GLY A 259 31.44 26.95 3.21
N LEU A 260 32.00 27.03 1.99
CA LEU A 260 31.26 26.74 0.76
C LEU A 260 30.95 25.25 0.56
N LEU A 261 31.79 24.36 1.08
CA LEU A 261 31.56 22.92 1.06
C LEU A 261 30.63 22.45 2.20
N GLY A 262 30.16 23.36 3.07
CA GLY A 262 29.34 23.03 4.23
C GLY A 262 30.06 22.14 5.25
N VAL A 263 31.40 22.06 5.18
CA VAL A 263 32.21 21.34 6.15
C VAL A 263 32.40 22.29 7.32
N GLU A 264 31.60 22.13 8.38
CA GLU A 264 31.82 22.89 9.60
C GLU A 264 33.27 22.69 10.09
N PRO A 265 33.94 23.76 10.55
CA PRO A 265 35.26 23.61 11.15
C PRO A 265 35.14 22.67 12.34
N ALA A 266 35.82 21.52 12.28
CA ALA A 266 35.96 20.62 13.41
C ALA A 266 36.52 21.45 14.59
N ALA A 267 35.70 21.59 15.64
CA ALA A 267 36.05 22.25 16.88
C ALA A 267 37.15 21.48 17.64
#